data_AF-A0AAV9ZQV1-F1
#
_entry.id   AF-A0AAV9ZQV1-F1
#
_cell.length_a   1.000
_cell.length_b   1.000
_cell.length_c   1.000
_cell.angle_alpha   90.00
_cell.angle_beta   90.00
_cell.angle_gamma   90.00
#
_symmetry.space_group_name_H-M   'P 1'
#
loop_
_entity.id
_entity.type
_entity.pdbx_description
1 polymer ?
#
loop_
_entity_poly.entity_id
_entity_poly.type
_entity_poly.pdbx_seq_one_letter_code
_entity_poly.pdbx_strand_id
1 'polypeptide(L)' 'YEETRGVLKIFLENVIRDTVTYSEHAKRRTVTALDVVYALKRSGRTLYGFGT' A
#
# COMPACT_ATOMS: atom_id res chain seq x y z
N TYR A 1 12.98 19.42 -5.34
CA TYR A 1 12.12 19.22 -4.16
C TYR A 1 10.66 19.03 -4.54
N GLU A 2 10.07 19.91 -5.34
CA GLU A 2 8.65 19.72 -5.75
C GLU A 2 8.44 18.48 -6.63
N GLU A 3 9.36 18.19 -7.55
CA GLU A 3 9.30 16.99 -8.39
C GLU A 3 9.33 15.69 -7.56
N THR A 4 10.28 15.58 -6.62
CA THR A 4 10.40 14.41 -5.74
C THR A 4 9.19 14.26 -4.81
N ARG A 5 8.59 15.37 -4.35
CA ARG A 5 7.33 15.36 -3.60
C ARG A 5 6.15 14.89 -4.45
N GLY A 6 6.10 15.30 -5.72
CA GLY A 6 5.09 14.84 -6.67
C GLY A 6 5.13 13.34 -6.87
N VAL A 7 6.32 12.77 -7.08
CA VAL A 7 6.51 11.31 -7.22
C VAL A 7 6.09 10.57 -5.95
N LEU A 8 6.45 11.08 -4.77
CA LEU A 8 6.05 10.47 -3.49
C LEU A 8 4.53 10.50 -3.30
N LYS A 9 3.87 11.61 -3.67
CA LYS A 9 2.42 11.73 -3.56
C LYS A 9 1.70 10.69 -4.43
N ILE A 10 2.09 10.58 -5.70
CA ILE A 10 1.52 9.60 -6.63
C ILE A 10 1.74 8.17 -6.13
N PHE A 11 2.93 7.89 -5.59
CA PHE A 11 3.24 6.59 -5.01
C PHE A 11 2.28 6.25 -3.85
N LEU A 12 2.12 7.17 -2.89
CA LEU A 12 1.25 6.96 -1.74
C LEU A 12 -0.23 6.84 -2.13
N GLU A 13 -0.71 7.65 -3.08
CA GLU A 13 -2.09 7.55 -3.59
C GLU A 13 -2.39 6.17 -4.18
N ASN A 14 -1.44 5.60 -4.93
CA ASN A 14 -1.59 4.26 -5.50
C ASN A 14 -1.56 3.16 -4.44
N VAL A 15 -0.62 3.23 -3.49
CA VAL A 15 -0.56 2.25 -2.38
C VAL A 15 -1.84 2.32 -1.54
N ILE A 16 -2.28 3.51 -1.15
CA ILE A 16 -3.46 3.69 -0.29
C ILE A 16 -4.71 3.11 -0.95
N ARG A 17 -4.93 3.37 -2.25
CA ARG A 17 -6.08 2.85 -3.00
C ARG A 17 -6.17 1.31 -2.94
N ASP A 18 -5.04 0.65 -3.13
CA ASP A 18 -4.96 -0.81 -3.09
C ASP A 18 -5.14 -1.35 -1.67
N THR A 19 -4.53 -0.71 -0.66
CA THR A 19 -4.66 -1.13 0.74
C THR A 19 -6.09 -1.00 1.28
N VAL A 20 -6.78 0.08 0.90
CA VAL A 20 -8.20 0.28 1.24
C VAL A 20 -9.04 -0.82 0.61
N THR A 21 -8.81 -1.13 -0.68
CA THR A 21 -9.50 -2.23 -1.37
C THR A 21 -9.33 -3.56 -0.65
N TYR A 22 -8.13 -3.89 -0.16
CA TYR A 22 -7.89 -5.11 0.61
C TYR A 22 -8.59 -5.11 1.98
N SER A 23 -8.57 -3.97 2.69
CA SER A 23 -9.26 -3.84 3.98
C SER A 23 -10.78 -3.95 3.84
N GLU A 24 -11.35 -3.34 2.80
CA GLU A 24 -12.79 -3.41 2.46
C GLU A 24 -13.20 -4.82 2.05
N HIS A 25 -12.38 -5.50 1.23
CA HIS A 25 -12.61 -6.90 0.87
C HIS A 25 -12.66 -7.81 2.10
N ALA A 26 -11.83 -7.53 3.10
CA ALA A 26 -11.83 -8.23 4.37
C ALA A 26 -12.89 -7.72 5.38
N LYS A 27 -13.80 -6.82 4.97
CA LYS A 27 -14.84 -6.19 5.80
C LYS A 27 -14.30 -5.49 7.06
N ARG A 28 -13.08 -4.96 6.98
CA ARG A 28 -12.42 -4.23 8.07
C ARG A 28 -12.49 -2.72 7.80
N ARG A 29 -12.57 -1.94 8.89
CA ARG A 29 -12.46 -0.47 8.84
C ARG A 29 -11.05 0.05 9.14
N THR A 30 -10.12 -0.86 9.42
CA THR A 30 -8.75 -0.54 9.78
C THR A 30 -7.81 -1.28 8.84
N VAL A 31 -6.91 -0.51 8.22
CA VAL A 31 -5.83 -1.03 7.38
C VAL A 31 -4.78 -1.67 8.30
N THR A 32 -4.36 -2.87 7.97
CA THR A 32 -3.31 -3.61 8.66
C THR A 32 -2.00 -3.56 7.88
N ALA A 33 -0.88 -3.89 8.53
CA ALA A 33 0.41 -3.97 7.85
C ALA A 33 0.39 -4.95 6.67
N LEU A 34 -0.35 -6.05 6.76
CA LEU A 34 -0.47 -7.03 5.69
C LEU A 34 -1.17 -6.48 4.44
N ASP A 35 -2.18 -5.62 4.61
CA ASP A 35 -2.84 -4.98 3.46
C ASP A 35 -1.84 -4.13 2.66
N VAL A 36 -0.95 -3.42 3.37
CA VAL A 36 0.16 -2.64 2.78
C VAL A 36 1.15 -3.54 2.07
N VAL A 37 1.58 -4.63 2.72
CA VAL A 37 2.51 -5.60 2.13
C VAL A 37 1.92 -6.20 0.85
N TYR A 38 0.64 -6.54 0.84
CA TYR A 38 -0.04 -7.10 -0.32
C TYR A 38 -0.19 -6.07 -1.46
N ALA A 39 -0.56 -4.83 -1.15
CA ALA A 39 -0.58 -3.74 -2.13
C ALA A 39 0.80 -3.51 -2.76
N LEU A 40 1.86 -3.51 -1.93
CA LEU A 40 3.22 -3.36 -2.40
C LEU A 40 3.67 -4.56 -3.26
N LYS A 41 3.35 -5.79 -2.86
CA LYS A 41 3.63 -7.01 -3.64
C LYS A 41 2.96 -6.97 -5.01
N ARG A 42 1.70 -6.52 -5.10
CA ARG A 42 1.00 -6.29 -6.38
C ARG A 42 1.72 -5.28 -7.27
N SER A 43 2.31 -4.24 -6.68
CA SER A 43 3.09 -3.23 -7.41
C SER A 43 4.53 -3.66 -7.77
N GLY A 44 4.92 -4.92 -7.50
CA GLY A 44 6.27 -5.44 -7.73
C GLY A 44 7.31 -4.95 -6.71
N ARG A 45 6.88 -4.42 -5.57
CA ARG A 45 7.73 -3.84 -4.51
C ARG A 45 7.66 -4.69 -3.24
N THR A 46 8.23 -5.89 -3.26
CA THR A 46 8.16 -6.79 -2.10
C THR A 46 8.94 -6.24 -0.91
N LEU A 47 8.27 -6.12 0.24
CA LEU A 47 8.89 -5.75 1.50
C LEU A 47 9.26 -7.02 2.29
N TYR A 48 10.56 -7.29 2.43
CA TYR A 48 11.07 -8.46 3.16
C TYR A 48 10.94 -8.27 4.68
N GLY A 49 10.71 -9.37 5.40
CA GLY A 49 10.55 -9.36 6.86
C GLY A 49 9.11 -9.06 7.34
N PHE A 50 8.17 -8.91 6.42
CA PHE A 50 6.75 -8.72 6.71
C PHE A 50 5.94 -9.81 5.99
N GLY A 51 5.60 -10.86 6.73
CA GLY A 51 4.93 -12.06 6.21
C GLY A 51 5.41 -13.27 6.99
N THR A 52 4.64 -13.66 8.01
CA THR A 52 4.75 -14.98 8.64
C THR A 52 4.29 -16.07 7.70
#